data_AF-X5EE33-F1
#
_entry.id   AF-X5EE33-F1
#
_cell.length_a   1.000
_cell.length_b   1.000
_cell.length_c   1.000
_cell.angle_alpha   90.00
_cell.angle_beta   90.00
_cell.angle_gamma   90.00
#
_symmetry.space_group_name_H-M   'P 1'
#
loop_
_entity.id
_entity.type
_entity.pdbx_description
1 polymer ?
#
loop_
_entity_poly.entity_id
_entity_poly.type
_entity_poly.pdbx_seq_one_letter_code
_entity_poly.pdbx_strand_id
1 'polypeptide(L)'
;MNDNLVGGVGCVHWRSPRDVVAITFHCCGRTYPCLHCHDEAEDHRIVPWPRELFDTGDAVLCRACGHWMTVHAYLDSGSACPACGASFNPGCSLHAHLYFDIDRV
;
A
#
# COMPACT_ATOMS: atom_id res chain seq x y z
N MET A 1 15.31 -10.42 -3.30
CA MET A 1 14.50 -9.67 -4.27
C MET A 1 13.07 -9.98 -3.90
N ASN A 2 12.24 -8.99 -3.57
CA ASN A 2 10.85 -9.26 -3.20
C ASN A 2 10.08 -9.62 -4.47
N ASP A 3 9.94 -10.92 -4.74
CA ASP A 3 9.31 -11.49 -5.93
C ASP A 3 7.80 -11.18 -6.03
N ASN A 4 7.25 -10.49 -5.02
CA ASN A 4 5.85 -10.09 -4.93
C ASN A 4 5.57 -8.73 -5.60
N LEU A 5 6.60 -8.02 -6.07
CA LEU A 5 6.45 -6.74 -6.77
C LEU A 5 6.02 -6.96 -8.21
N VAL A 6 4.78 -6.57 -8.54
CA VAL A 6 4.27 -6.70 -9.90
C VAL A 6 4.61 -5.45 -10.72
N GLY A 7 5.28 -5.66 -11.88
CA GLY A 7 5.44 -4.63 -12.92
C GLY A 7 6.36 -3.44 -12.59
N GLY A 8 7.25 -3.52 -11.59
CA GLY A 8 8.18 -2.43 -11.26
C GLY A 8 7.52 -1.17 -10.66
N VAL A 9 6.25 -1.31 -10.25
CA VAL A 9 5.41 -0.38 -9.48
C VAL A 9 5.43 1.09 -9.93
N GLY A 10 5.13 1.36 -11.20
CA GLY A 10 4.52 2.63 -11.63
C GLY A 10 2.98 2.48 -11.69
N CYS A 11 2.23 3.52 -11.35
CA CYS A 11 0.76 3.51 -11.51
C CYS A 11 0.39 4.25 -12.79
N VAL A 12 -0.46 3.65 -13.64
CA VAL A 12 -0.96 4.34 -14.83
C VAL A 12 -2.10 5.30 -14.51
N HIS A 13 -2.86 5.02 -13.43
CA HIS A 13 -4.01 5.80 -12.98
C HIS A 13 -3.61 7.04 -12.18
N TRP A 14 -2.51 6.99 -11.41
CA TRP A 14 -2.04 8.07 -10.52
C TRP A 14 -0.55 8.34 -10.74
N ARG A 15 -0.16 9.59 -11.02
CA ARG A 15 1.21 9.93 -11.50
C ARG A 15 1.80 11.21 -10.90
N SER A 16 1.24 11.70 -9.80
CA SER A 16 1.84 12.81 -9.08
C SER A 16 3.17 12.39 -8.41
N PRO A 17 4.05 13.34 -8.07
CA PRO A 17 5.26 13.05 -7.30
C PRO A 17 5.00 12.42 -5.92
N ARG A 18 3.76 12.46 -5.42
CA ARG A 18 3.35 11.87 -4.13
C ARG A 18 2.78 10.46 -4.27
N ASP A 19 2.54 10.00 -5.50
CA ASP A 19 2.05 8.65 -5.80
C ASP A 19 3.23 7.67 -5.80
N VAL A 20 3.87 7.54 -4.64
CA VAL A 20 5.05 6.69 -4.40
C VAL A 20 4.77 5.55 -3.42
N VAL A 21 3.52 5.41 -2.95
CA VAL A 21 3.09 4.27 -2.12
C VAL A 21 2.72 3.08 -3.02
N ALA A 22 3.12 1.87 -2.63
CA ALA A 22 2.55 0.63 -3.15
C ALA A 22 2.14 -0.27 -1.98
N ILE A 23 1.07 -1.03 -2.14
CA ILE A 23 0.41 -1.77 -1.09
C ILE A 23 0.48 -3.25 -1.43
N THR A 24 0.92 -4.08 -0.49
CA THR A 24 0.78 -5.53 -0.58
C THR A 24 -0.67 -5.89 -0.27
N PHE A 25 -1.36 -6.54 -1.19
CA PHE A 25 -2.76 -6.90 -1.03
C PHE A 25 -2.87 -8.21 -0.25
N HIS A 26 -3.60 -8.21 0.87
CA HIS A 26 -3.69 -9.37 1.75
C HIS A 26 -4.37 -10.58 1.08
N CYS A 27 -5.24 -10.36 0.08
CA CYS A 27 -5.90 -11.44 -0.66
C CYS A 27 -4.92 -12.34 -1.45
N CYS A 28 -3.78 -11.83 -1.91
CA CYS A 28 -2.89 -12.57 -2.79
C CYS A 28 -1.39 -12.38 -2.52
N GLY A 29 -1.01 -11.54 -1.55
CA GLY A 29 0.37 -11.26 -1.20
C GLY A 29 1.16 -10.46 -2.24
N ARG A 30 0.52 -10.01 -3.33
CA ARG A 30 1.14 -9.21 -4.39
C ARG A 30 1.06 -7.72 -4.10
N THR A 31 2.07 -6.99 -4.53
CA THR A 31 2.20 -5.56 -4.27
C THR A 31 1.87 -4.73 -5.50
N TYR A 32 0.90 -3.84 -5.35
CA TYR A 32 0.37 -2.97 -6.42
C TYR A 32 0.36 -1.50 -5.97
N PRO A 33 0.50 -0.54 -6.91
CA PRO A 33 0.52 0.88 -6.54
C PRO A 33 -0.89 1.47 -6.29
N CYS A 34 -1.97 0.78 -6.68
CA CYS A 34 -3.35 1.15 -6.36
C CYS A 34 -4.32 -0.04 -6.55
N LEU A 35 -5.57 0.10 -6.10
CA LEU A 35 -6.64 -0.90 -6.30
C LEU A 35 -6.95 -1.18 -7.77
N HIS A 36 -6.92 -0.17 -8.66
CA HIS A 36 -7.24 -0.39 -10.08
C HIS A 36 -6.19 -1.24 -10.78
N CYS A 37 -4.89 -1.02 -10.46
CA CYS A 37 -3.83 -1.88 -10.97
C CYS A 37 -3.99 -3.33 -10.49
N HIS A 38 -4.47 -3.53 -9.26
CA HIS A 38 -4.79 -4.87 -8.76
C HIS A 38 -5.97 -5.46 -9.55
N ASP A 39 -7.10 -4.77 -9.63
CA ASP A 39 -8.32 -5.29 -10.26
C ASP A 39 -8.16 -5.56 -11.77
N GLU A 40 -7.27 -4.83 -12.44
CA GLU A 40 -6.91 -5.10 -13.84
C GLU A 40 -6.01 -6.35 -14.00
N ALA A 41 -5.26 -6.73 -12.96
CA ALA A 41 -4.30 -7.83 -12.98
C ALA A 41 -4.83 -9.12 -12.35
N GLU A 42 -5.90 -9.03 -11.56
CA GLU A 42 -6.41 -10.11 -10.72
C GLU A 42 -7.89 -10.41 -10.99
N ASP A 43 -8.27 -11.68 -10.82
CA ASP A 43 -9.64 -12.17 -11.01
C ASP A 43 -10.39 -12.38 -9.69
N HIS A 44 -9.82 -11.93 -8.58
CA HIS A 44 -10.38 -12.08 -7.23
C HIS A 44 -10.63 -10.74 -6.56
N ARG A 45 -11.53 -10.76 -5.57
CA ARG A 45 -11.86 -9.58 -4.78
C ARG A 45 -10.79 -9.29 -3.75
N ILE A 46 -10.59 -8.00 -3.48
CA ILE A 46 -9.72 -7.52 -2.41
C ILE A 46 -10.24 -8.02 -1.06
N VAL A 47 -9.31 -8.48 -0.22
CA VAL A 47 -9.54 -8.77 1.19
C VAL A 47 -8.68 -7.79 1.97
N PRO A 48 -9.25 -6.94 2.86
CA PRO A 48 -8.46 -6.05 3.68
C PRO A 48 -7.50 -6.81 4.59
N TRP A 49 -6.39 -6.19 4.97
CA TRP A 49 -5.54 -6.71 6.03
C TRP A 49 -6.36 -6.80 7.32
N PRO A 50 -6.31 -7.94 8.02
CA PRO A 50 -6.93 -8.08 9.32
C PRO A 50 -6.14 -7.29 10.37
N ARG A 51 -6.85 -6.70 11.35
CA ARG A 51 -6.25 -5.85 12.40
C ARG A 51 -5.13 -6.55 13.17
N GLU A 52 -5.26 -7.86 13.38
CA GLU A 52 -4.30 -8.68 14.11
C GLU A 52 -2.92 -8.73 13.42
N LEU A 53 -2.85 -8.38 12.13
CA LEU A 53 -1.60 -8.34 11.36
C LEU A 53 -1.03 -6.93 11.18
N PHE A 54 -1.64 -5.88 11.75
CA PHE A 54 -1.26 -4.49 11.49
C PHE A 54 0.17 -4.13 11.91
N ASP A 55 0.70 -4.83 12.91
CA ASP A 55 2.06 -4.65 13.43
C ASP A 55 3.07 -5.62 12.78
N THR A 56 2.66 -6.38 11.77
CA THR A 56 3.49 -7.43 11.16
C THR A 56 3.61 -7.30 9.65
N GLY A 57 4.76 -7.71 9.12
CA GLY A 57 4.97 -7.88 7.69
C GLY A 57 5.20 -6.60 6.88
N ASP A 58 5.36 -6.81 5.57
CA ASP A 58 5.69 -5.80 4.56
C ASP A 58 4.40 -5.35 3.83
N ALA A 59 3.56 -4.57 4.53
CA ALA A 59 2.25 -4.18 4.03
C ALA A 59 2.31 -3.03 3.02
N VAL A 60 3.21 -2.07 3.22
CA VAL A 60 3.29 -0.87 2.39
C VAL A 60 4.74 -0.57 2.02
N LEU A 61 5.00 -0.41 0.72
CA LEU A 61 6.29 -0.01 0.17
C LEU A 61 6.32 1.48 -0.15
N CYS A 62 7.32 2.18 0.38
CA CYS A 62 7.73 3.48 -0.15
C CYS A 62 8.62 3.28 -1.37
N ARG A 63 8.12 3.61 -2.56
CA ARG A 63 8.86 3.48 -3.83
C ARG A 63 9.95 4.53 -4.01
N ALA A 64 9.93 5.61 -3.23
CA ALA A 64 10.96 6.64 -3.28
C ALA A 64 12.29 6.16 -2.68
N CYS A 65 12.26 5.28 -1.66
CA CYS A 65 13.46 4.81 -0.97
C CYS A 65 13.55 3.28 -0.79
N GLY A 66 12.50 2.53 -1.14
CA GLY A 66 12.44 1.08 -0.96
C GLY A 66 12.07 0.61 0.46
N HIS A 67 11.70 1.52 1.37
CA HIS A 67 11.37 1.16 2.74
C HIS A 67 9.99 0.47 2.82
N TRP A 68 9.96 -0.71 3.44
CA TRP A 68 8.73 -1.42 3.78
C TRP A 68 8.24 -1.01 5.16
N MET A 69 6.92 -0.89 5.28
CA MET A 69 6.22 -0.49 6.49
C MET A 69 5.12 -1.51 6.80
N THR A 70 4.86 -1.71 8.09
CA THR A 70 3.64 -2.37 8.56
C THR A 70 2.43 -1.47 8.29
N VAL A 71 1.21 -2.01 8.45
CA VAL A 71 -0.02 -1.21 8.32
C VAL A 71 -0.03 -0.06 9.33
N HIS A 72 0.29 -0.36 10.58
CA HIS A 72 0.31 0.63 11.66
C HIS A 72 1.33 1.74 11.37
N ALA A 73 2.55 1.38 10.98
CA ALA A 73 3.59 2.36 10.65
C ALA A 73 3.18 3.28 9.49
N TYR A 74 2.44 2.75 8.50
CA TYR A 74 1.88 3.57 7.42
C TYR A 74 0.77 4.50 7.89
N LEU A 75 -0.19 4.01 8.68
CA LEU A 75 -1.32 4.81 9.18
C LEU A 75 -0.85 5.95 10.10
N ASP A 76 0.17 5.70 10.93
CA ASP A 76 0.75 6.69 11.86
C ASP A 76 1.76 7.64 11.22
N SER A 77 2.10 7.42 9.94
CA SER A 77 3.18 8.12 9.25
C SER A 77 2.90 9.62 8.98
N GLY A 78 1.67 10.09 9.18
CA GLY A 78 1.28 11.46 8.88
C GLY A 78 1.37 11.80 7.38
N SER A 79 1.14 10.82 6.49
CA SER A 79 1.29 10.94 5.04
C SER A 79 2.72 11.26 4.57
N ALA A 80 3.74 10.75 5.26
CA ALA A 80 5.13 10.84 4.82
C ALA A 80 5.91 9.58 5.16
N CYS A 81 6.89 9.20 4.34
CA CYS A 81 7.72 8.04 4.65
C CYS A 81 8.55 8.29 5.92
N PRO A 82 8.48 7.42 6.95
CA PRO A 82 9.27 7.59 8.18
C PRO A 82 10.78 7.43 7.93
N ALA A 83 11.18 6.74 6.84
CA ALA A 83 12.58 6.51 6.53
C ALA A 83 13.23 7.63 5.69
N CYS A 84 12.51 8.23 4.74
CA CYS A 84 13.09 9.22 3.80
C CYS A 84 12.36 10.57 3.77
N GLY A 85 11.24 10.72 4.47
CA GLY A 85 10.45 11.96 4.49
C GLY A 85 9.67 12.27 3.21
N ALA A 86 9.70 11.40 2.20
CA ALA A 86 8.92 11.59 0.97
C ALA A 86 7.42 11.70 1.30
N SER A 87 6.77 12.75 0.79
CA SER A 87 5.34 12.95 0.99
C SER A 87 4.52 11.91 0.23
N PHE A 88 3.61 11.26 0.92
CA PHE A 88 2.60 10.38 0.33
C PHE A 88 1.39 11.19 -0.11
N ASN A 89 0.64 10.64 -1.06
CA ASN A 89 -0.62 11.24 -1.48
C ASN A 89 -1.66 11.05 -0.35
N PRO A 90 -2.20 12.14 0.26
CA PRO A 90 -3.21 12.03 1.31
C PRO A 90 -4.53 11.40 0.83
N GLY A 91 -4.77 11.38 -0.49
CA GLY A 91 -5.88 10.64 -1.08
C GLY A 91 -5.75 9.12 -0.93
N CYS A 92 -4.55 8.57 -0.75
CA CYS A 92 -4.36 7.15 -0.46
C CYS A 92 -4.98 6.77 0.90
N SER A 93 -4.82 7.61 1.92
CA SER A 93 -5.40 7.39 3.25
C SER A 93 -6.94 7.42 3.25
N LEU A 94 -7.59 8.15 2.34
CA LEU A 94 -9.06 8.12 2.21
C LEU A 94 -9.58 6.72 1.80
N HIS A 95 -8.76 5.95 1.10
CA HIS A 95 -9.07 4.60 0.66
C HIS A 95 -8.48 3.52 1.56
N ALA A 96 -7.91 3.89 2.72
CA ALA A 96 -7.26 2.94 3.62
C ALA A 96 -8.19 1.79 4.04
N HIS A 97 -9.49 2.06 4.21
CA HIS A 97 -10.52 1.06 4.53
C HIS A 97 -10.70 -0.03 3.47
N LEU A 98 -10.32 0.22 2.22
CA LEU A 98 -10.33 -0.79 1.16
C LEU A 98 -9.17 -1.78 1.29
N TYR A 99 -8.06 -1.34 1.88
CA TYR A 99 -6.84 -2.13 2.03
C TYR A 99 -6.69 -2.72 3.43
N PHE A 100 -7.22 -2.07 4.46
CA PHE A 100 -7.01 -2.39 5.86
C PHE A 100 -8.34 -2.38 6.60
N ASP A 101 -8.55 -3.33 7.51
CA ASP A 101 -9.76 -3.38 8.34
C ASP A 101 -9.75 -2.28 9.42
N ILE A 102 -10.05 -1.04 9.01
CA ILE A 102 -10.08 0.15 9.88
C ILE A 102 -11.50 0.67 10.13
N ASP A 103 -12.45 0.30 9.27
CA ASP A 103 -13.87 0.65 9.41
C ASP A 103 -14.58 -0.41 10.25
N ARG A 104 -14.34 -0.35 11.57
CA ARG A 104 -15.17 -0.94 12.63
C ARG A 104 -14.51 -0.71 13.99
N VAL A 105 -15.14 0.16 14.78
CA VAL A 105 -15.29 0.03 16.23
C VAL A 105 -16.78 -0.07 16.48
#